data_AF-A0A3S5BVL2-F1
#
_entry.id   AF-A0A3S5BVL2-F1
#
_cell.length_a   1.000
_cell.length_b   1.000
_cell.length_c   1.000
_cell.angle_alpha   90.00
_cell.angle_beta   90.00
_cell.angle_gamma   90.00
#
_symmetry.space_group_name_H-M   'P 1'
#
loop_
_entity.id
_entity.type
_entity.pdbx_description
1 polymer ?
#
loop_
_entity_poly.entity_id
_entity_poly.type
_entity_poly.pdbx_seq_one_letter_code
_entity_poly.pdbx_strand_id
1 'polypeptide(L)'
;MIGEPVRWESYLQLIVDLLITKGQPDHSPANFPDPHLPILACNLDLIFMAEAPMPRFGHGAFLVCLESLYEKITGNPLTYTAILGKPSEITYRYAEHVLSKVARRMGYDRPLQKIYFFG
;
A
#
# COMPACT_ATOMS: atom_id res chain seq x y z
N MET A 1 -9.37 -3.03 -14.17
CA MET A 1 -9.15 -2.42 -12.85
C MET A 1 -7.70 -2.67 -12.48
N ILE A 2 -6.91 -1.62 -12.33
CA ILE A 2 -5.48 -1.71 -12.02
C ILE A 2 -5.36 -1.37 -10.53
N GLY A 3 -5.14 -2.38 -9.69
CA GLY A 3 -4.69 -2.18 -8.30
C GLY A 3 -5.69 -2.53 -7.20
N GLU A 4 -6.98 -2.73 -7.48
CA GLU A 4 -7.91 -3.22 -6.46
C GLU A 4 -7.85 -4.76 -6.38
N PRO A 5 -7.62 -5.34 -5.19
CA PRO A 5 -7.69 -6.80 -5.05
C PRO A 5 -9.11 -7.26 -5.40
N VAL A 6 -9.22 -8.15 -6.38
CA VAL A 6 -10.41 -9.00 -6.56
C VAL A 6 -10.22 -10.21 -5.65
N ARG A 7 -11.26 -10.69 -4.95
CA ARG A 7 -11.13 -11.81 -3.97
C ARG A 7 -10.35 -11.46 -2.69
N TRP A 8 -10.83 -10.44 -1.95
CA TRP A 8 -10.20 -10.00 -0.70
C TRP A 8 -10.02 -11.14 0.28
N GLU A 9 -10.98 -12.06 0.38
CA GLU A 9 -10.92 -13.22 1.27
C GLU A 9 -9.67 -14.08 1.03
N SER A 10 -9.31 -14.29 -0.24
CA SER A 10 -8.17 -15.10 -0.61
C SER A 10 -6.83 -14.39 -0.35
N TYR A 11 -6.77 -13.09 -0.65
CA TYR A 11 -5.55 -12.31 -0.42
C TYR A 11 -5.32 -12.02 1.06
N LEU A 12 -6.37 -11.73 1.83
CA LEU A 12 -6.27 -11.53 3.27
C LEU A 12 -5.77 -12.81 3.95
N GLN A 13 -6.34 -13.97 3.60
CA GLN A 13 -5.87 -15.26 4.10
C GLN A 13 -4.39 -15.47 3.79
N LEU A 14 -4.00 -15.34 2.52
CA LEU A 14 -2.61 -15.57 2.10
C LEU A 14 -1.63 -14.63 2.79
N ILE A 15 -1.96 -13.34 2.89
CA ILE A 15 -1.07 -12.37 3.54
C ILE A 15 -0.94 -12.71 5.02
N VAL A 16 -2.05 -12.97 5.73
CA VAL A 16 -2.00 -13.36 7.15
C VAL A 16 -1.16 -14.62 7.34
N ASP A 17 -1.35 -15.65 6.51
CA ASP A 17 -0.57 -16.89 6.57
C ASP A 17 0.93 -16.61 6.42
N LEU A 18 1.32 -15.77 5.46
CA LEU A 18 2.72 -15.39 5.28
C LEU A 18 3.28 -14.64 6.49
N LEU A 19 2.49 -13.74 7.10
CA LEU A 19 2.93 -12.96 8.26
C LEU A 19 3.14 -13.84 9.50
N ILE A 20 2.20 -14.76 9.75
CA ILE A 20 2.25 -15.62 10.94
C ILE A 20 3.26 -16.78 10.79
N THR A 21 3.67 -17.12 9.56
CA THR A 21 4.61 -18.23 9.30
C THR A 21 6.03 -17.79 8.90
N LYS A 22 6.34 -16.48 8.92
CA LYS A 22 7.57 -15.93 8.31
C LYS A 22 7.77 -16.34 6.85
N GLY A 23 6.67 -16.42 6.09
CA GLY A 23 6.70 -16.70 4.65
C GLY A 23 6.67 -18.18 4.29
N GLN A 24 6.35 -19.06 5.24
CA GLN A 24 6.26 -20.52 5.05
C GLN A 24 4.83 -21.02 5.34
N PRO A 25 3.85 -20.73 4.46
CA PRO A 25 2.43 -20.96 4.72
C PRO A 25 2.05 -22.46 4.78
N ASP A 26 2.97 -23.35 4.44
CA ASP A 26 2.84 -24.80 4.52
C ASP A 26 3.14 -25.38 5.92
N HIS A 27 3.58 -24.55 6.88
CA HIS A 27 3.92 -24.97 8.24
C HIS A 27 3.12 -24.20 9.29
N SER A 28 2.70 -24.90 10.35
CA SER A 28 2.11 -24.25 11.52
C SER A 28 3.20 -23.69 12.44
N PRO A 29 3.19 -22.39 12.78
CA PRO A 29 4.19 -21.79 13.64
C PRO A 29 3.93 -22.18 15.10
N ALA A 30 5.00 -22.46 15.86
CA ALA A 30 4.86 -22.71 17.31
C ALA A 30 4.44 -21.45 18.08
N ASN A 31 4.87 -20.28 17.63
CA ASN A 31 4.49 -18.95 18.14
C ASN A 31 4.40 -17.98 16.97
N PHE A 32 3.57 -16.94 17.10
CA PHE A 32 3.50 -15.90 16.08
C PHE A 32 4.78 -15.04 16.07
N PRO A 33 5.35 -14.76 14.89
CA PRO A 33 6.51 -13.89 14.73
C PRO A 33 6.30 -12.48 15.27
N ASP A 34 7.28 -11.99 16.04
CA ASP A 34 7.42 -10.58 16.38
C ASP A 34 8.91 -10.18 16.30
N PRO A 35 9.31 -9.28 15.37
CA PRO A 35 8.46 -8.69 14.33
C PRO A 35 8.04 -9.74 13.28
N HIS A 36 6.86 -9.53 12.69
CA HIS A 36 6.42 -10.25 11.50
C HIS A 36 7.21 -9.80 10.25
N LEU A 37 6.96 -10.43 9.09
CA LEU A 37 7.62 -10.01 7.84
C LEU A 37 7.36 -8.53 7.53
N PRO A 38 8.32 -7.80 6.95
CA PRO A 38 8.15 -6.39 6.63
C PRO A 38 7.04 -6.19 5.59
N ILE A 39 6.17 -5.19 5.84
CA ILE A 39 5.03 -4.86 4.98
C ILE A 39 5.19 -3.43 4.46
N LEU A 40 4.97 -3.26 3.17
CA LEU A 40 4.90 -1.95 2.52
C LEU A 40 3.44 -1.68 2.11
N ALA A 41 2.82 -0.67 2.73
CA ALA A 41 1.51 -0.20 2.30
C ALA A 41 1.71 0.87 1.21
N CYS A 42 1.09 0.70 0.04
CA CYS A 42 1.35 1.57 -1.12
C CYS A 42 0.23 2.59 -1.41
N ASN A 43 -0.93 2.43 -0.78
CA ASN A 43 -2.07 3.32 -0.92
C ASN A 43 -2.92 3.25 0.34
N LEU A 44 -3.13 4.38 1.02
CA LEU A 44 -3.95 4.45 2.23
C LEU A 44 -5.38 4.94 1.97
N ASP A 45 -5.74 5.23 0.73
CA ASP A 45 -7.05 5.80 0.40
C ASP A 45 -8.16 4.80 0.77
N LEU A 46 -8.93 5.13 1.81
CA LEU A 46 -10.05 4.32 2.29
C LEU A 46 -11.15 4.22 1.25
N ILE A 47 -11.42 5.34 0.56
CA ILE A 47 -12.44 5.46 -0.47
C ILE A 47 -11.87 6.20 -1.68
N PHE A 48 -12.45 5.91 -2.85
CA PHE A 48 -12.18 6.63 -4.08
C PHE A 48 -13.49 6.93 -4.83
N MET A 49 -13.46 7.99 -5.65
CA MET A 49 -14.58 8.33 -6.52
C MET A 49 -14.53 7.47 -7.78
N ALA A 50 -15.61 6.72 -8.03
CA ALA A 50 -15.80 5.94 -9.25
C ALA A 50 -17.06 6.42 -9.99
N GLU A 51 -17.50 5.68 -11.00
CA GLU A 51 -18.71 5.98 -11.77
C GLU A 51 -19.99 5.92 -10.92
N ALA A 52 -19.96 5.24 -9.78
CA ALA A 52 -21.10 5.12 -8.88
C ALA A 52 -21.38 6.46 -8.14
N PRO A 53 -22.65 6.78 -7.81
CA PRO A 53 -23.01 8.00 -7.09
C PRO A 53 -22.39 8.14 -5.69
N MET A 54 -22.00 7.01 -5.10
CA MET A 54 -21.39 6.96 -3.78
C MET A 54 -19.93 6.52 -3.91
N PRO A 55 -19.00 7.03 -3.08
CA PRO A 55 -17.60 6.59 -3.08
C PRO A 55 -17.47 5.07 -2.95
N ARG A 56 -16.46 4.49 -3.61
CA ARG A 56 -16.14 3.07 -3.56
C ARG A 56 -14.99 2.82 -2.60
N PHE A 57 -14.92 1.64 -2.00
CA PHE A 57 -13.79 1.28 -1.13
C PHE A 57 -12.51 1.16 -1.94
N GLY A 58 -11.47 1.87 -1.49
CA GLY A 58 -10.13 1.79 -2.04
C GLY A 58 -9.25 0.78 -1.31
N HIS A 59 -7.95 0.86 -1.53
CA HIS A 59 -6.98 -0.02 -0.90
C HIS A 59 -6.92 0.15 0.63
N GLY A 60 -7.20 1.35 1.16
CA GLY A 60 -7.23 1.59 2.60
C GLY A 60 -8.27 0.73 3.33
N ALA A 61 -9.40 0.42 2.69
CA ALA A 61 -10.40 -0.48 3.27
C ALA A 61 -9.88 -1.94 3.34
N PHE A 62 -9.10 -2.37 2.36
CA PHE A 62 -8.42 -3.67 2.40
C PHE A 62 -7.41 -3.74 3.56
N LEU A 63 -6.62 -2.67 3.76
CA LEU A 63 -5.66 -2.56 4.88
C LEU A 63 -6.36 -2.63 6.24
N VAL A 64 -7.49 -1.94 6.41
CA VAL A 64 -8.30 -2.03 7.64
C VAL A 64 -8.75 -3.46 7.92
N CYS A 65 -9.17 -4.20 6.90
CA CYS A 65 -9.52 -5.62 7.05
C CYS A 65 -8.30 -6.46 7.44
N LEU A 66 -7.15 -6.24 6.81
CA LEU A 66 -5.91 -6.96 7.10
C LEU A 66 -5.45 -6.73 8.54
N GLU A 67 -5.40 -5.47 8.98
CA GLU A 67 -5.05 -5.08 10.35
C GLU A 67 -5.96 -5.76 11.37
N SER A 68 -7.28 -5.67 11.15
CA SER A 68 -8.28 -6.25 12.04
C SER A 68 -8.16 -7.76 12.16
N LEU A 69 -7.93 -8.46 11.04
CA LEU A 69 -7.78 -9.92 11.03
C LEU A 69 -6.48 -10.35 11.71
N TYR A 70 -5.37 -9.69 11.39
CA TYR A 70 -4.07 -9.99 11.98
C TYR A 70 -4.09 -9.81 13.51
N GLU A 71 -4.65 -8.70 14.01
CA GLU A 71 -4.75 -8.42 15.44
C GLU A 71 -5.66 -9.43 16.15
N LYS A 72 -6.81 -9.78 15.57
CA LYS A 72 -7.72 -10.79 16.14
C LYS A 72 -7.09 -12.19 16.23
N ILE A 73 -6.22 -12.55 15.30
CA ILE A 73 -5.57 -13.87 15.26
C ILE A 73 -4.36 -13.91 16.19
N THR A 74 -3.52 -12.87 16.15
CA THR A 74 -2.22 -12.87 16.84
C THR A 74 -2.24 -12.21 18.21
N GLY A 75 -3.24 -11.37 18.49
CA GLY A 75 -3.27 -10.47 19.65
C GLY A 75 -2.34 -9.26 19.54
N ASN A 76 -1.63 -9.09 18.42
CA ASN A 76 -0.64 -8.03 18.22
C ASN A 76 -1.07 -7.09 17.08
N PRO A 77 -0.78 -5.77 17.17
CA PRO A 77 -1.06 -4.85 16.08
C PRO A 77 -0.18 -5.16 14.86
N LEU A 78 -0.75 -4.97 13.67
CA LEU A 78 0.01 -5.04 12.42
C LEU A 78 0.89 -3.79 12.26
N THR A 79 2.15 -3.97 11.87
CA THR A 79 3.10 -2.86 11.69
C THR A 79 3.56 -2.73 10.24
N TYR A 80 3.55 -1.51 9.69
CA TYR A 80 4.08 -1.25 8.35
C TYR A 80 5.53 -0.78 8.43
N THR A 81 6.40 -1.39 7.63
CA THR A 81 7.80 -0.97 7.49
C THR A 81 7.91 0.35 6.76
N ALA A 82 7.07 0.57 5.75
CA ALA A 82 6.93 1.86 5.11
C ALA A 82 5.53 2.04 4.54
N ILE A 83 5.12 3.31 4.52
CA ILE A 83 3.88 3.75 3.89
C ILE A 83 4.27 4.62 2.69
N LEU A 84 3.94 4.12 1.51
CA LEU A 84 4.10 4.76 0.22
C LEU A 84 2.72 5.23 -0.29
N GLY A 85 2.74 6.02 -1.36
CA GLY A 85 1.54 6.71 -1.83
C GLY A 85 1.43 8.11 -1.27
N LYS A 86 0.39 8.84 -1.64
CA LYS A 86 0.14 10.20 -1.11
C LYS A 86 -0.34 10.08 0.36
N PRO A 87 0.03 11.00 1.27
CA PRO A 87 0.84 12.20 1.07
C PRO A 87 2.36 12.00 1.31
N SER A 88 2.90 10.78 1.22
CA SER A 88 4.31 10.50 1.53
C SER A 88 5.29 11.30 0.65
N GLU A 89 6.29 11.91 1.29
CA GLU A 89 7.34 12.70 0.62
C GLU A 89 8.07 11.91 -0.47
N ILE A 90 8.31 10.62 -0.24
CA ILE A 90 8.97 9.72 -1.19
C ILE A 90 8.20 9.69 -2.52
N THR A 91 6.86 9.66 -2.46
CA THR A 91 5.99 9.67 -3.64
C THR A 91 6.14 10.96 -4.43
N TYR A 92 6.22 12.11 -3.75
CA TYR A 92 6.37 13.41 -4.40
C TYR A 92 7.78 13.62 -4.99
N ARG A 93 8.83 13.17 -4.30
CA ARG A 93 10.20 13.19 -4.85
C ARG A 93 10.34 12.29 -6.07
N TYR A 94 9.69 11.13 -6.05
CA TYR A 94 9.64 10.26 -7.22
C TYR A 94 8.90 10.94 -8.39
N ALA A 95 7.77 11.61 -8.13
CA ALA A 95 7.05 12.38 -9.15
C ALA A 95 7.90 13.52 -9.74
N GLU A 96 8.62 14.27 -8.91
CA GLU A 96 9.57 15.30 -9.37
C GLU A 96 10.66 14.73 -10.30
N HIS A 97 11.23 13.58 -9.94
CA HIS A 97 12.23 12.89 -10.76
C HIS A 97 11.68 12.45 -12.11
N VAL A 98 10.46 11.88 -12.11
CA VAL A 98 9.76 11.48 -13.35
C VAL A 98 9.48 12.69 -14.22
N LEU A 99 8.94 13.78 -13.65
CA LEU A 99 8.68 15.02 -14.37
C LEU A 99 9.96 15.63 -14.95
N SER A 100 11.06 15.61 -14.20
CA SER A 100 12.37 16.07 -14.66
C SER A 100 12.88 15.27 -15.86
N LYS A 101 12.69 13.95 -15.86
CA LYS A 101 13.03 13.09 -17.01
C LYS A 101 12.18 13.42 -18.23
N VAL A 102 10.88 13.65 -18.04
CA VAL A 102 9.97 14.03 -19.13
C VAL A 102 10.35 15.40 -19.71
N ALA A 103 10.62 16.39 -18.85
CA ALA A 103 11.03 17.73 -19.28
C ALA A 103 12.29 17.69 -20.16
N ARG A 104 13.31 16.92 -19.77
CA ARG A 104 14.53 16.73 -20.58
C ARG A 104 14.23 16.10 -21.94
N ARG A 105 13.35 15.09 -21.99
CA ARG A 105 12.92 14.47 -23.27
C ARG A 105 12.19 15.45 -24.20
N MET A 106 11.54 16.46 -23.63
CA MET A 106 10.87 17.53 -24.38
C MET A 106 11.83 18.68 -24.77
N GLY A 107 13.13 18.58 -24.47
CA GLY A 107 14.13 19.60 -24.76
C GLY A 107 14.24 20.71 -23.70
N TYR A 108 13.66 20.52 -22.51
CA TYR A 108 13.85 21.44 -21.38
C TYR A 108 14.99 20.95 -20.48
N ASP A 109 16.18 21.54 -20.65
CA ASP A 109 17.38 21.16 -19.89
C ASP A 109 17.53 21.85 -18.54
N ARG A 110 16.75 22.92 -18.31
CA ARG A 110 16.72 23.63 -17.03
C ARG A 110 15.96 22.84 -15.95
N PRO A 111 16.41 22.85 -14.69
CA PRO A 111 15.65 22.26 -13.58
C PRO A 111 14.24 22.84 -13.45
N LEU A 112 13.27 21.99 -13.09
CA LEU A 112 11.91 22.41 -12.80
C LEU A 112 11.91 23.28 -11.53
N GLN A 113 11.39 24.50 -11.63
CA GLN A 113 11.37 25.45 -10.50
C GLN A 113 10.08 25.40 -9.68
N LYS A 114 8.96 25.04 -10.32
CA LYS A 114 7.62 25.02 -9.73
C LYS A 114 6.86 23.83 -10.26
N ILE A 115 6.35 23.01 -9.35
CA ILE A 115 5.51 21.86 -9.66
C ILE A 115 4.23 22.02 -8.83
N TYR A 116 3.08 22.01 -9.50
CA TYR A 116 1.78 22.12 -8.88
C TYR A 116 1.10 20.76 -8.91
N PHE A 117 0.84 20.21 -7.73
CA PHE A 117 0.08 18.97 -7.57
C PHE A 117 -1.36 19.32 -7.21
N PHE A 118 -2.30 18.88 -8.03
CA PHE A 118 -3.74 19.04 -7.80
C PHE A 118 -4.31 17.67 -7.39
N GLY A 119 -5.18 17.65 -6.39
CA GLY A 119 -5.79 16.44 -5.83
C GLY A 119 -7.02 16.76 -5.01
#